data_AF-R6Q8G8-F1
#
_entry.id   AF-R6Q8G8-F1
#
_cell.length_a   1.000
_cell.length_b   1.000
_cell.length_c   1.000
_cell.angle_alpha   90.00
_cell.angle_beta   90.00
_cell.angle_gamma   90.00
#
_symmetry.space_group_name_H-M   'P 1'
#
loop_
_entity.id
_entity.type
_entity.pdbx_description
1 polymer ?
#
loop_
_entity_poly.entity_id
_entity_poly.type
_entity_poly.pdbx_seq_one_letter_code
_entity_poly.pdbx_strand_id
1 'polypeptide(L)'
;MVYIALNPKELKKLAKQLVIFYLTSFVFGGCAFALLYFVKPQDVLMKNGVYIGTYPIKIALLGGIVGFIITNIAFKIIKTKLKKKDMIYKIKIQIFDKEEEVSAMLDTGNLLRDPISKIPVIIVEKEKLYSIIPAELLDNIEKIIGGEEISFNNEYFSRLKILPFSSMGKQNGLMLGIKADKIIIEKEEVEERENIIIGISMQKLENNYSALFGLDLLEGSESDELITIIEK
;
A
#
# COMPACT_ATOMS: atom_id res chain seq x y z
N MET A 1 18.71 -17.56 -14.32
CA MET A 1 19.22 -16.26 -13.85
C MET A 1 18.16 -15.48 -13.08
N VAL A 2 17.05 -15.05 -13.71
CA VAL A 2 15.99 -14.26 -13.03
C VAL A 2 15.41 -14.97 -11.81
N TYR A 3 15.05 -16.26 -11.93
CA TYR A 3 14.55 -17.06 -10.80
C TYR A 3 15.54 -17.13 -9.62
N ILE A 4 16.82 -17.36 -9.90
CA ILE A 4 17.86 -17.48 -8.87
C ILE A 4 18.13 -16.13 -8.21
N ALA A 5 18.17 -15.05 -8.99
CA ALA A 5 18.51 -13.71 -8.49
C ALA A 5 17.38 -13.05 -7.71
N LEU A 6 16.12 -13.30 -8.07
CA LEU A 6 14.95 -12.63 -7.50
C LEU A 6 14.08 -13.52 -6.60
N ASN A 7 14.37 -14.81 -6.54
CA ASN A 7 13.69 -15.82 -5.72
C ASN A 7 12.16 -15.63 -5.61
N PRO A 8 11.41 -15.61 -6.73
CA PRO A 8 9.99 -15.35 -6.69
C PRO A 8 9.22 -16.47 -6.00
N LYS A 9 8.33 -16.10 -5.08
CA LYS A 9 7.48 -17.03 -4.33
C LYS A 9 6.39 -17.71 -5.18
N GLU A 10 6.04 -17.10 -6.33
CA GLU A 10 4.93 -17.56 -7.17
C GLU A 10 5.26 -17.50 -8.66
N LEU A 11 4.65 -18.40 -9.45
CA LEU A 11 4.86 -18.48 -10.90
C LEU A 11 4.42 -17.20 -11.63
N LYS A 12 3.33 -16.57 -11.17
CA LYS A 12 2.83 -15.30 -11.73
C LYS A 12 3.86 -14.17 -11.53
N LYS A 13 4.47 -14.09 -10.35
CA LYS A 13 5.55 -13.13 -10.04
C LYS A 13 6.79 -13.40 -10.88
N LEU A 14 7.18 -14.67 -11.06
CA LEU A 14 8.29 -15.06 -11.94
C LEU A 14 8.04 -14.63 -13.40
N ALA A 15 6.85 -14.89 -13.93
CA ALA A 15 6.51 -14.51 -15.31
C ALA A 15 6.60 -12.99 -15.51
N LYS A 16 6.07 -12.20 -14.57
CA LYS A 16 6.17 -10.72 -14.58
C LYS A 16 7.63 -10.26 -14.57
N GLN A 17 8.47 -10.86 -13.73
CA GLN A 17 9.90 -10.54 -13.64
C GLN A 17 10.66 -10.89 -14.93
N LEU A 18 10.34 -12.03 -15.56
CA LEU A 18 10.93 -12.41 -16.85
C LEU A 18 10.58 -11.41 -17.96
N VAL A 19 9.31 -11.01 -18.04
CA VAL A 19 8.86 -10.00 -19.02
C VAL A 19 9.62 -8.69 -18.81
N ILE A 20 9.71 -8.20 -17.57
CA ILE A 20 10.44 -6.96 -17.26
C ILE A 20 11.92 -7.09 -17.64
N PHE A 21 12.56 -8.22 -17.30
CA PHE A 21 13.96 -8.47 -17.62
C PHE A 21 14.24 -8.41 -19.13
N TYR A 22 13.41 -9.07 -19.94
CA TYR A 22 13.58 -9.06 -21.40
C TYR A 22 13.25 -7.69 -22.02
N LEU A 23 12.24 -6.98 -21.53
CA LEU A 23 11.94 -5.62 -21.97
C LEU A 23 13.13 -4.68 -21.70
N THR A 24 13.71 -4.71 -20.50
CA THR A 24 14.91 -3.94 -20.19
C THR A 24 16.07 -4.36 -21.09
N SER A 25 16.29 -5.66 -21.29
CA SER A 25 17.35 -6.15 -22.18
C SER A 25 17.19 -5.64 -23.62
N PHE A 26 15.95 -5.60 -24.14
CA PHE A 26 15.66 -5.05 -25.47
C PHE A 26 15.88 -3.54 -25.55
N VAL A 27 15.58 -2.77 -24.50
CA VAL A 27 15.90 -1.33 -24.46
C VAL A 27 17.41 -1.11 -24.54
N PHE A 28 18.19 -1.80 -23.71
CA PHE A 28 19.65 -1.66 -23.69
C PHE A 28 20.29 -2.12 -25.00
N GLY A 29 19.90 -3.31 -25.49
CA GLY A 29 20.37 -3.84 -26.78
C GLY A 29 19.97 -2.94 -27.95
N GLY A 30 18.71 -2.48 -27.98
CA GLY A 30 18.19 -1.58 -29.00
C GLY A 30 18.86 -0.21 -29.01
N CYS A 31 19.17 0.36 -27.84
CA CYS A 31 19.92 1.62 -27.75
C CYS A 31 21.35 1.46 -28.27
N ALA A 32 22.05 0.41 -27.84
CA ALA A 32 23.40 0.12 -28.33
C ALA A 32 23.41 -0.11 -29.84
N PHE A 33 22.43 -0.87 -30.36
CA PHE A 33 22.26 -1.13 -31.78
C PHE A 33 21.95 0.16 -32.56
N ALA A 34 20.98 0.95 -32.12
CA ALA A 34 20.62 2.21 -32.77
C ALA A 34 21.81 3.19 -32.84
N LEU A 35 22.55 3.34 -31.74
CA LEU A 35 23.75 4.19 -31.71
C LEU A 35 24.85 3.66 -32.62
N LEU A 36 25.01 2.34 -32.71
CA LEU A 36 25.99 1.71 -33.58
C LEU A 36 25.72 2.04 -35.06
N TYR A 37 24.45 2.07 -35.48
CA TYR A 37 24.07 2.50 -36.82
C TYR A 37 24.12 4.03 -37.02
N PHE A 38 23.82 4.83 -35.98
CA PHE A 38 23.75 6.29 -36.08
C PHE A 38 25.14 6.95 -36.17
N VAL A 39 26.13 6.44 -35.44
CA VAL A 39 27.46 7.06 -35.36
C VAL A 39 28.21 6.93 -36.69
N LYS A 40 28.37 5.70 -37.23
CA LYS A 40 28.97 5.45 -38.56
C LYS A 40 28.55 4.08 -39.12
N PRO A 41 27.51 4.01 -39.98
CA PRO A 41 27.00 2.73 -40.51
C PRO A 41 28.02 1.99 -41.40
N GLN A 42 29.01 2.70 -41.94
CA GLN A 42 30.06 2.19 -42.83
C GLN A 42 31.25 1.50 -42.14
N ASP A 43 31.42 1.72 -40.82
CA ASP A 43 32.53 1.14 -40.03
C ASP A 43 32.09 -0.12 -39.25
N VAL A 44 30.85 -0.56 -39.46
CA VAL A 44 30.24 -1.72 -38.82
C VAL A 44 30.42 -2.92 -39.74
N LEU A 45 31.48 -3.70 -39.53
CA LEU A 45 31.71 -4.95 -40.26
C LEU A 45 31.10 -6.10 -39.46
N MET A 46 30.15 -6.82 -40.05
CA MET A 46 29.59 -8.02 -39.43
C MET A 46 30.36 -9.24 -39.94
N LYS A 47 31.07 -9.94 -39.05
CA LYS A 47 31.78 -11.19 -39.37
C LYS A 47 31.30 -12.28 -38.43
N ASN A 48 30.76 -13.36 -38.97
CA ASN A 48 30.19 -14.49 -38.21
C ASN A 48 29.14 -14.07 -37.16
N GLY A 49 28.31 -13.07 -37.48
CA GLY A 49 27.26 -12.56 -36.56
C GLY A 49 27.77 -11.66 -35.43
N VAL A 50 29.08 -11.38 -35.38
CA VAL A 50 29.68 -10.42 -34.43
C VAL A 50 29.98 -9.12 -35.15
N TYR A 51 29.65 -8.01 -34.50
CA TYR A 51 29.99 -6.67 -34.97
C TYR A 51 31.44 -6.34 -34.63
N ILE A 52 32.26 -6.13 -35.65
CA ILE A 52 33.69 -5.80 -35.57
C ILE A 52 33.87 -4.38 -36.09
N GLY A 53 34.61 -3.56 -35.33
CA GLY A 53 34.90 -2.17 -35.65
C GLY A 53 35.77 -1.53 -34.57
N THR A 54 36.14 -0.27 -34.73
CA THR A 54 37.02 0.46 -33.81
C THR A 54 36.34 0.97 -32.53
N TYR A 55 35.00 1.01 -32.50
CA TYR A 55 34.20 1.58 -31.40
C TYR A 55 33.10 0.70 -30.75
N PRO A 56 32.92 -0.62 -31.01
CA PRO A 56 31.80 -1.40 -30.46
C PRO A 56 31.63 -1.29 -28.95
N ILE A 57 32.72 -1.35 -28.19
CA ILE A 57 32.66 -1.29 -26.72
C ILE A 57 32.27 0.10 -26.20
N LYS A 58 32.76 1.18 -26.84
CA LYS A 58 32.42 2.57 -26.46
C LYS A 58 30.96 2.87 -26.78
N ILE A 59 30.48 2.37 -27.91
CA ILE A 59 29.08 2.50 -28.32
C ILE A 59 28.17 1.67 -27.41
N ALA A 60 28.56 0.46 -27.03
CA ALA A 60 27.82 -0.35 -26.08
C ALA A 60 27.71 0.33 -24.70
N LEU A 61 28.79 0.93 -24.20
CA LEU A 61 28.77 1.72 -22.96
C LEU A 61 27.85 2.93 -23.07
N LEU A 62 27.92 3.68 -24.17
CA LEU A 62 27.03 4.82 -24.41
C LEU A 62 25.57 4.38 -24.52
N GLY A 63 25.31 3.26 -25.21
CA GLY A 63 23.99 2.63 -25.28
C GLY A 63 23.47 2.17 -23.92
N GLY A 64 24.35 1.72 -23.03
CA GLY A 64 24.03 1.43 -21.63
C GLY A 64 23.59 2.67 -20.87
N ILE A 65 24.30 3.80 -21.01
CA ILE A 65 23.93 5.07 -20.38
C ILE A 65 22.58 5.56 -20.89
N VAL A 66 22.39 5.59 -22.21
CA VAL A 66 21.14 6.02 -22.85
C VAL A 66 19.98 5.10 -22.46
N GLY A 67 20.20 3.78 -22.51
CA GLY A 67 19.24 2.77 -22.10
C GLY A 67 18.84 2.91 -20.63
N PHE A 68 19.80 3.19 -19.74
CA PHE A 68 19.54 3.47 -18.33
C PHE A 68 18.66 4.72 -18.14
N ILE A 69 18.96 5.82 -18.85
CA ILE A 69 18.16 7.05 -18.77
C ILE A 69 16.73 6.79 -19.25
N ILE A 70 16.56 6.16 -20.41
CA ILE A 70 15.24 5.82 -20.98
C ILE A 70 14.45 4.94 -20.02
N THR A 71 15.08 3.89 -19.49
CA THR A 71 14.46 2.95 -18.55
C THR A 71 14.02 3.66 -17.28
N ASN A 72 14.86 4.54 -16.71
CA ASN A 72 14.49 5.33 -15.52
C ASN A 72 13.33 6.28 -15.77
N ILE A 73 13.31 6.99 -16.90
CA ILE A 73 12.21 7.89 -17.26
C ILE A 73 10.92 7.08 -17.41
N ALA A 74 10.96 5.95 -18.11
CA ALA A 74 9.81 5.06 -18.29
C ALA A 74 9.27 4.58 -16.93
N PHE A 75 10.14 4.08 -16.04
CA PHE A 75 9.74 3.66 -14.69
C PHE A 75 9.14 4.81 -13.87
N LYS A 76 9.71 6.02 -13.95
CA LYS A 76 9.18 7.20 -13.24
C LYS A 76 7.78 7.57 -13.73
N ILE A 77 7.54 7.54 -15.04
CA ILE A 77 6.23 7.84 -15.64
C ILE A 77 5.19 6.79 -15.19
N ILE A 78 5.54 5.51 -15.24
CA ILE A 78 4.66 4.41 -14.82
C ILE A 78 4.32 4.53 -13.34
N LYS A 79 5.32 4.70 -12.47
CA LYS A 79 5.13 4.84 -11.01
C LYS A 79 4.23 6.01 -10.65
N THR A 80 4.35 7.13 -11.38
CA THR A 80 3.52 8.32 -11.14
C THR A 80 2.06 8.11 -11.54
N LYS A 81 1.80 7.33 -12.62
CA LYS A 81 0.44 7.02 -13.05
C LYS A 81 -0.26 6.02 -12.12
N LEU A 82 0.46 5.01 -11.64
CA LEU A 82 -0.05 3.99 -10.71
C LEU A 82 -0.43 4.60 -9.35
N LYS A 83 0.45 5.44 -8.78
CA LYS A 83 0.23 6.10 -7.48
C LYS A 83 -1.09 6.86 -7.32
N LYS A 84 -1.72 7.36 -8.40
CA LYS A 84 -2.96 8.13 -8.30
C LYS A 84 -4.23 7.28 -8.36
N LYS A 85 -4.18 6.09 -8.95
CA LYS A 85 -5.34 5.18 -9.05
C LYS A 85 -5.34 4.12 -7.96
N ASP A 86 -4.17 3.78 -7.41
CA ASP A 86 -3.99 2.61 -6.54
C ASP A 86 -4.03 2.94 -5.04
N MET A 87 -4.63 4.07 -4.66
CA MET A 87 -4.72 4.48 -3.24
C MET A 87 -6.08 4.15 -2.62
N ILE A 88 -7.05 3.62 -3.38
CA ILE A 88 -8.34 3.18 -2.84
C ILE A 88 -8.38 1.66 -2.88
N TYR A 89 -8.66 1.06 -1.73
CA TYR A 89 -8.71 -0.38 -1.49
C TYR A 89 -10.11 -0.77 -1.05
N LYS A 90 -10.55 -1.98 -1.40
CA LYS A 90 -11.73 -2.58 -0.77
C LYS A 90 -11.28 -3.27 0.50
N ILE A 91 -11.87 -2.87 1.63
CA ILE A 91 -11.61 -3.47 2.93
C ILE A 91 -12.92 -4.04 3.44
N LYS A 92 -12.92 -5.35 3.71
CA LYS A 92 -14.00 -5.99 4.43
C LYS A 92 -13.68 -6.00 5.91
N ILE A 93 -14.61 -5.52 6.73
CA ILE A 93 -14.50 -5.42 8.18
C ILE A 93 -15.44 -6.45 8.79
N GLN A 94 -14.92 -7.30 9.67
CA GLN A 94 -15.73 -8.26 10.41
C GLN A 94 -15.77 -7.91 11.89
N ILE A 95 -16.98 -7.81 12.43
CA ILE A 95 -17.25 -7.64 13.87
C ILE A 95 -18.34 -8.64 14.25
N PHE A 96 -17.98 -9.57 15.15
CA PHE A 96 -18.76 -10.77 15.45
C PHE A 96 -19.08 -11.56 14.15
N ASP A 97 -20.36 -11.91 13.96
CA ASP A 97 -20.83 -12.65 12.79
C ASP A 97 -21.28 -11.73 11.64
N LYS A 98 -21.00 -10.42 11.73
CA LYS A 98 -21.41 -9.43 10.74
C LYS A 98 -20.22 -8.87 9.99
N GLU A 99 -20.41 -8.65 8.69
CA GLU A 99 -19.40 -8.12 7.78
C GLU A 99 -19.93 -6.91 7.02
N GLU A 100 -19.06 -5.91 6.79
CA GLU A 100 -19.32 -4.78 5.89
C GLU A 100 -18.10 -4.56 5.00
N GLU A 101 -18.34 -4.23 3.73
CA GLU A 101 -17.29 -3.81 2.80
C GLU A 101 -17.27 -2.29 2.62
N VAL A 102 -16.10 -1.68 2.80
CA VAL A 102 -15.88 -0.25 2.59
C VAL A 102 -14.78 0.00 1.57
N SER A 103 -14.91 1.12 0.84
CA SER A 103 -13.80 1.65 0.05
C SER A 103 -12.93 2.51 0.95
N ALA A 104 -11.68 2.12 1.18
CA ALA A 104 -10.75 2.78 2.07
C ALA A 104 -9.61 3.44 1.29
N MET A 105 -9.32 4.71 1.57
CA MET A 105 -8.16 5.38 1.02
C MET A 105 -6.94 5.16 1.91
N LEU A 106 -5.82 4.80 1.30
CA LEU A 106 -4.52 4.77 1.92
C LEU A 106 -4.06 6.21 2.19
N ASP A 107 -3.97 6.58 3.46
CA ASP A 107 -3.48 7.88 3.90
C ASP A 107 -2.16 7.70 4.64
N THR A 108 -1.07 8.04 3.98
CA THR A 108 0.28 7.97 4.57
C THR A 108 0.46 8.92 5.75
N GLY A 109 -0.41 9.91 5.92
CA GLY A 109 -0.44 10.81 7.08
C GLY A 109 -1.24 10.27 8.26
N ASN A 110 -2.02 9.19 8.08
CA ASN A 110 -2.77 8.60 9.18
C ASN A 110 -1.85 7.74 10.06
N LEU A 111 -1.54 8.26 11.24
CA LEU A 111 -0.71 7.61 12.27
C LEU A 111 -1.53 7.25 13.52
N LEU A 112 -2.86 7.25 13.43
CA LEU A 112 -3.73 7.02 14.57
C LEU A 112 -3.57 5.58 15.09
N ARG A 113 -3.36 5.46 16.40
CA ARG A 113 -3.16 4.19 17.11
C ARG A 113 -3.97 4.17 18.38
N ASP A 114 -4.37 2.98 18.81
CA ASP A 114 -4.89 2.76 20.15
C ASP A 114 -3.79 3.14 21.18
N PRO A 115 -4.08 4.01 22.15
CA PRO A 115 -3.06 4.55 23.04
C PRO A 115 -2.41 3.48 23.93
N ILE A 116 -3.13 2.39 24.23
CA ILE A 116 -2.69 1.32 25.12
C ILE A 116 -1.97 0.23 24.32
N SER A 117 -2.65 -0.39 23.36
CA SER A 117 -2.14 -1.54 22.61
C SER A 117 -1.24 -1.16 21.43
N LYS A 118 -1.19 0.12 21.04
CA LYS A 118 -0.47 0.64 19.86
C LYS A 118 -0.92 0.07 18.52
N ILE A 119 -2.01 -0.69 18.53
CA ILE A 119 -2.65 -1.23 17.33
C ILE A 119 -3.08 -0.08 16.42
N PRO A 120 -2.81 -0.14 15.11
CA PRO A 120 -3.25 0.87 14.16
C PRO A 120 -4.77 0.96 14.02
N VAL A 121 -5.25 2.15 13.68
CA VAL A 121 -6.67 2.45 13.57
C VAL A 121 -7.05 2.71 12.10
N ILE A 122 -8.07 1.99 11.63
CA ILE A 122 -8.79 2.33 10.40
C ILE A 122 -9.92 3.26 10.77
N ILE A 123 -9.97 4.44 10.18
CA ILE A 123 -11.06 5.39 10.39
C ILE A 123 -12.16 5.08 9.37
N VAL A 124 -13.40 4.88 9.81
CA VAL A 124 -14.54 4.53 8.95
C VAL A 124 -15.71 5.47 9.23
N GLU A 125 -16.39 5.92 8.19
CA GLU A 125 -17.63 6.69 8.32
C GLU A 125 -18.69 5.93 9.12
N LYS A 126 -19.30 6.61 10.09
CA LYS A 126 -20.39 6.06 10.90
C LYS A 126 -21.49 5.44 10.05
N GLU A 127 -21.86 6.09 8.95
CA GLU A 127 -22.94 5.69 8.06
C GLU A 127 -22.73 4.30 7.45
N LYS A 128 -21.47 3.85 7.31
CA LYS A 128 -21.15 2.51 6.81
C LYS A 128 -21.26 1.43 7.86
N LEU A 129 -21.24 1.78 9.14
CA LEU A 129 -21.16 0.80 10.21
C LEU A 129 -22.52 0.32 10.71
N TYR A 130 -23.65 0.91 10.30
CA TYR A 130 -25.00 0.52 10.78
C TYR A 130 -25.39 -0.93 10.44
N SER A 131 -24.80 -1.53 9.41
CA SER A 131 -25.03 -2.93 9.07
C SER A 131 -24.40 -3.90 10.08
N ILE A 132 -23.29 -3.49 10.71
CA ILE A 132 -22.46 -4.35 11.58
C ILE A 132 -22.44 -3.91 13.05
N ILE A 133 -22.77 -2.65 13.35
CA ILE A 133 -22.84 -2.09 14.71
C ILE A 133 -24.29 -1.63 14.97
N PRO A 134 -24.87 -1.92 16.16
CA PRO A 134 -26.21 -1.46 16.53
C PRO A 134 -26.37 0.05 16.43
N ALA A 135 -27.52 0.49 15.90
CA ALA A 135 -27.83 1.91 15.71
C ALA A 135 -27.83 2.67 17.04
N GLU A 136 -28.28 2.04 18.12
CA GLU A 136 -28.30 2.64 19.46
C GLU A 136 -26.91 3.06 19.93
N LEU A 137 -25.86 2.33 19.52
CA LEU A 137 -24.47 2.68 19.84
C LEU A 137 -23.99 3.82 18.94
N LEU A 138 -24.21 3.70 17.62
CA LEU A 138 -23.75 4.68 16.63
C LEU A 138 -24.41 6.06 16.81
N ASP A 139 -25.68 6.09 17.21
CA ASP A 139 -26.45 7.32 17.41
C ASP A 139 -26.11 8.02 18.74
N ASN A 140 -25.49 7.31 19.70
CA ASN A 140 -25.15 7.85 21.03
C ASN A 140 -23.64 7.99 21.27
N ILE A 141 -22.80 7.95 20.25
CA ILE A 141 -21.33 8.03 20.39
C ILE A 141 -20.86 9.27 21.19
N GLU A 142 -21.46 10.44 20.96
CA GLU A 142 -21.06 11.66 21.69
C GLU A 142 -21.31 11.52 23.20
N LYS A 143 -22.43 10.91 23.58
CA LYS A 143 -22.78 10.59 24.98
C LYS A 143 -21.84 9.54 25.57
N ILE A 144 -21.50 8.50 24.80
CA ILE A 144 -20.52 7.47 25.20
C ILE A 144 -19.16 8.12 25.51
N ILE A 145 -18.67 8.98 24.61
CA ILE A 145 -17.40 9.69 24.80
C ILE A 145 -17.49 10.66 25.99
N GLY A 146 -18.65 11.28 26.20
CA GLY A 146 -18.95 12.17 27.33
C GLY A 146 -19.08 11.47 28.68
N GLY A 147 -19.12 10.13 28.72
CA GLY A 147 -19.26 9.35 29.94
C GLY A 147 -20.68 9.32 30.52
N GLU A 148 -21.69 9.61 29.70
CA GLU A 148 -23.09 9.49 30.11
C GLU A 148 -23.49 8.01 30.25
N GLU A 149 -24.32 7.70 31.25
CA GLU A 149 -24.89 6.36 31.40
C GLU A 149 -25.88 6.07 30.28
N ILE A 150 -25.62 5.03 29.50
CA ILE A 150 -26.51 4.55 28.45
C ILE A 150 -27.03 3.20 28.90
N SER A 151 -28.35 3.06 28.97
CA SER A 151 -29.05 1.85 29.44
C SER A 151 -28.88 0.62 28.53
N PHE A 152 -28.03 0.72 27.51
CA PHE A 152 -27.76 -0.30 26.53
C PHE A 152 -26.41 -0.92 26.85
N ASN A 153 -26.40 -2.10 27.48
CA ASN A 153 -25.19 -2.86 27.74
C ASN A 153 -25.24 -4.14 26.89
N ASN A 154 -24.46 -4.17 25.81
CA ASN A 154 -24.34 -5.33 24.93
C ASN A 154 -22.86 -5.76 24.82
N GLU A 155 -22.63 -6.87 24.11
CA GLU A 155 -21.29 -7.40 23.88
C GLU A 155 -20.33 -6.41 23.18
N TYR A 156 -20.84 -5.43 22.44
CA TYR A 156 -20.03 -4.43 21.73
C TYR A 156 -19.33 -3.48 22.70
N PHE A 157 -19.93 -3.16 23.85
CA PHE A 157 -19.33 -2.27 24.85
C PHE A 157 -17.97 -2.75 25.33
N SER A 158 -17.79 -4.06 25.48
CA SER A 158 -16.49 -4.65 25.90
C SER A 158 -15.36 -4.44 24.87
N ARG A 159 -15.72 -4.13 23.62
CA ARG A 159 -14.80 -3.91 22.51
C ARG A 159 -14.57 -2.43 22.20
N LEU A 160 -15.26 -1.53 22.90
CA LEU A 160 -15.11 -0.08 22.70
C LEU A 160 -13.77 0.42 23.23
N LYS A 161 -13.23 1.43 22.53
CA LYS A 161 -11.99 2.13 22.84
C LYS A 161 -12.20 3.63 22.70
N ILE A 162 -11.54 4.41 23.55
CA ILE A 162 -11.48 5.87 23.39
C ILE A 162 -10.12 6.20 22.76
N LEU A 163 -10.17 6.82 21.58
CA LEU A 163 -9.01 7.11 20.76
C LEU A 163 -8.73 8.62 20.77
N PRO A 164 -7.64 9.07 21.39
CA PRO A 164 -7.20 10.45 21.27
C PRO A 164 -6.63 10.67 19.86
N PHE A 165 -7.07 11.75 19.19
CA PHE A 165 -6.60 12.10 17.87
C PHE A 165 -6.38 13.61 17.72
N SER A 166 -5.56 13.98 16.74
CA SER A 166 -5.37 15.37 16.32
C SER A 166 -5.52 15.44 14.81
N SER A 167 -6.25 16.45 14.33
CA SER A 167 -6.44 16.69 12.90
C SER A 167 -6.33 18.18 12.55
N MET A 168 -6.30 18.49 11.26
CA MET A 168 -6.40 19.85 10.75
C MET A 168 -7.71 20.49 11.24
N GLY A 169 -7.62 21.38 12.23
CA GLY A 169 -8.77 22.08 12.81
C GLY A 169 -9.31 21.51 14.13
N LYS A 170 -8.80 20.38 14.62
CA LYS A 170 -9.17 19.84 15.95
C LYS A 170 -7.93 19.30 16.67
N GLN A 171 -7.46 20.06 17.66
CA GLN A 171 -6.42 19.60 18.59
C GLN A 171 -7.08 18.91 19.78
N ASN A 172 -6.51 17.80 20.25
CA ASN A 172 -6.99 16.99 21.39
C ASN A 172 -8.42 16.45 21.21
N GLY A 173 -8.74 15.93 20.02
CA GLY A 173 -10.01 15.26 19.77
C GLY A 173 -10.08 13.87 20.42
N LEU A 174 -11.31 13.43 20.71
CA LEU A 174 -11.61 12.05 21.10
C LEU A 174 -12.52 11.42 20.04
N MET A 175 -12.24 10.17 19.70
CA MET A 175 -13.00 9.34 18.77
C MET A 175 -13.34 8.02 19.45
N LEU A 176 -14.55 7.52 19.20
CA LEU A 176 -14.91 6.17 19.62
C LEU A 176 -14.33 5.17 18.62
N GLY A 177 -13.60 4.18 19.13
CA GLY A 177 -13.13 3.04 18.38
C GLY A 177 -13.84 1.76 18.82
N ILE A 178 -13.85 0.77 17.96
CA ILE A 178 -14.30 -0.59 18.26
C ILE A 178 -13.26 -1.60 17.75
N LYS A 179 -12.95 -2.61 18.57
CA LYS A 179 -12.08 -3.72 18.16
C LYS A 179 -12.84 -4.63 17.19
N ALA A 180 -12.31 -4.78 15.98
CA ALA A 180 -12.77 -5.75 14.99
C ALA A 180 -12.08 -7.11 15.20
N ASP A 181 -12.72 -8.19 14.76
CA ASP A 181 -12.14 -9.54 14.82
C ASP A 181 -11.07 -9.67 13.75
N LYS A 182 -11.42 -9.31 12.50
CA LYS A 182 -10.49 -9.24 11.38
C LYS A 182 -10.90 -8.20 10.35
N ILE A 183 -9.95 -7.85 9.51
CA ILE A 183 -10.21 -7.19 8.23
C ILE A 183 -9.59 -8.01 7.10
N ILE A 184 -10.14 -7.82 5.91
CA ILE A 184 -9.62 -8.39 4.67
C ILE A 184 -9.39 -7.23 3.71
N ILE A 185 -8.13 -7.02 3.31
CA ILE A 185 -7.75 -5.98 2.33
C ILE A 185 -7.62 -6.65 0.97
N GLU A 186 -8.47 -6.24 0.03
CA GLU A 186 -8.40 -6.75 -1.35
C GLU A 186 -7.29 -6.00 -2.12
N LYS A 187 -6.21 -6.72 -2.44
CA LYS A 187 -5.13 -6.27 -3.33
C LYS A 187 -4.93 -7.27 -4.49
N GLU A 188 -3.77 -7.25 -5.16
CA GLU A 188 -3.39 -8.32 -6.10
C GLU A 188 -3.41 -9.71 -5.43
N GLU A 189 -3.11 -9.76 -4.12
CA GLU A 189 -3.27 -10.88 -3.19
C GLU A 189 -4.16 -10.44 -2.02
N VAL A 190 -5.02 -11.34 -1.53
CA VAL A 190 -5.88 -11.06 -0.38
C VAL A 190 -5.04 -11.11 0.89
N GLU A 191 -5.04 -10.03 1.68
CA GLU A 191 -4.38 -9.98 2.98
C GLU A 191 -5.41 -9.93 4.10
N GLU A 192 -5.30 -10.88 5.03
CA GLU A 192 -6.09 -10.85 6.27
C GLU A 192 -5.26 -10.29 7.42
N ARG A 193 -5.90 -9.50 8.28
CA ARG A 193 -5.29 -8.98 9.51
C ARG A 193 -6.27 -9.12 10.66
N GLU A 194 -5.78 -9.63 11.78
CA GLU A 194 -6.53 -9.73 13.03
C GLU A 194 -6.14 -8.58 13.97
N ASN A 195 -6.93 -8.39 15.03
CA ASN A 195 -6.66 -7.40 16.09
C ASN A 195 -6.47 -5.97 15.55
N ILE A 196 -7.48 -5.45 14.85
CA ILE A 196 -7.48 -4.07 14.36
C ILE A 196 -8.57 -3.25 15.06
N ILE A 197 -8.30 -1.96 15.24
CA ILE A 197 -9.27 -1.01 15.78
C ILE A 197 -9.91 -0.23 14.63
N ILE A 198 -11.23 -0.14 14.64
CA ILE A 198 -12.02 0.69 13.74
C ILE A 198 -12.41 1.95 14.49
N GLY A 199 -11.86 3.10 14.10
CA GLY A 199 -12.24 4.41 14.60
C GLY A 199 -13.47 4.93 13.85
N ILE A 200 -14.50 5.37 14.58
CA ILE A 200 -15.78 5.77 14.01
C ILE A 200 -15.78 7.28 13.76
N SER A 201 -15.76 7.68 12.48
CA SER A 201 -15.83 9.08 12.07
C SER A 201 -17.28 9.55 12.00
N MET A 202 -17.57 10.67 12.67
CA MET A 202 -18.83 11.42 12.53
C MET A 202 -18.91 12.27 11.26
N GLN A 203 -17.75 12.54 10.67
CA GLN A 203 -17.66 13.37 9.48
C GLN A 203 -17.65 12.47 8.26
N LYS A 204 -18.45 12.87 7.27
CA LYS A 204 -18.37 12.31 5.94
C LYS A 204 -17.02 12.66 5.33
N LEU A 205 -16.37 11.65 4.77
CA LEU A 205 -15.15 11.74 3.98
C LEU A 205 -15.53 12.16 2.53
N GLU A 206 -14.64 11.89 1.58
CA GLU A 206 -14.88 12.23 0.17
C GLU A 206 -15.82 11.23 -0.53
N ASN A 207 -16.33 11.59 -1.71
CA ASN A 207 -17.33 10.76 -2.41
C ASN A 207 -16.82 9.38 -2.87
N ASN A 208 -15.51 9.18 -2.98
CA ASN A 208 -14.93 7.95 -3.57
C ASN A 208 -14.46 6.92 -2.52
N TYR A 209 -14.40 7.29 -1.24
CA TYR A 209 -13.98 6.41 -0.16
C TYR A 209 -14.71 6.77 1.14
N SER A 210 -15.00 5.78 1.95
CA SER A 210 -15.69 5.92 3.24
C SER A 210 -14.83 5.45 4.41
N ALA A 211 -13.54 5.21 4.18
CA ALA A 211 -12.58 4.86 5.21
C ALA A 211 -11.17 5.39 4.90
N LEU A 212 -10.33 5.53 5.93
CA LEU A 212 -8.92 5.90 5.86
C LEU A 212 -8.09 4.91 6.66
N PHE A 213 -6.94 4.50 6.11
CA PHE A 213 -6.00 3.62 6.82
C PHE A 213 -4.55 3.99 6.52
N GLY A 214 -3.66 3.70 7.47
CA GLY A 214 -2.24 4.03 7.40
C GLY A 214 -1.42 3.04 6.57
N LEU A 215 -0.20 3.43 6.22
CA LEU A 215 0.76 2.62 5.45
C LEU A 215 1.20 1.34 6.19
N ASP A 216 1.23 1.40 7.52
CA ASP A 216 1.60 0.29 8.40
C ASP A 216 0.63 -0.89 8.35
N LEU A 217 -0.64 -0.63 8.05
CA LEU A 217 -1.64 -1.67 7.77
C LEU A 217 -1.49 -2.28 6.38
N LEU A 218 -0.87 -1.55 5.44
CA LEU A 218 -0.64 -2.00 4.08
C LEU A 218 0.64 -2.87 3.97
N GLU A 219 1.71 -2.50 4.67
CA GLU A 219 3.01 -3.16 4.56
C GLU A 219 3.09 -4.43 5.44
N GLY A 220 2.12 -4.63 6.34
CA GLY A 220 2.22 -5.60 7.42
C GLY A 220 3.21 -5.07 8.45
N SER A 221 2.86 -5.13 9.72
CA SER A 221 3.73 -4.62 10.77
C SER A 221 5.07 -5.37 10.80
N GLU A 222 6.11 -4.82 10.16
CA GLU A 222 7.54 -5.13 10.39
C GLU A 222 7.98 -4.66 11.80
N SER A 223 7.10 -4.76 12.80
CA SER A 223 7.37 -4.33 14.18
C SER A 223 7.94 -5.44 15.06
N ASP A 224 8.46 -6.52 14.48
CA ASP A 224 9.22 -7.56 15.18
C ASP A 224 10.74 -7.53 14.87
N GLU A 225 11.23 -6.64 13.99
CA GLU A 225 12.67 -6.64 13.60
C GLU A 225 13.56 -5.57 14.27
N LEU A 226 13.06 -4.74 15.20
CA LEU A 226 13.89 -3.67 15.80
C LEU A 226 14.03 -3.69 17.33
N ILE A 227 13.62 -4.76 18.02
CA ILE A 227 14.09 -5.01 19.38
C ILE A 227 15.29 -5.95 19.32
N THR A 228 16.39 -5.47 18.74
CA THR A 228 17.69 -6.03 19.14
C THR A 228 17.91 -5.56 20.56
N ILE A 229 17.72 -6.49 21.49
CA ILE A 229 18.09 -6.41 22.88
C ILE A 229 19.52 -5.87 22.92
N ILE A 230 19.68 -4.63 23.40
CA ILE A 230 20.98 -4.16 23.86
C ILE A 230 21.19 -4.89 25.18
N GLU A 231 21.77 -6.09 25.09
CA GLU A 231 22.38 -6.74 26.24
C GLU A 231 23.51 -5.84 26.74
N LYS A 232 23.49 -5.66 28.05
CA LYS A 232 24.29 -4.73 28.83
C LYS A 232 25.71 -5.25 29.05
#